data_AF-A0A938QDG1-F1
#
_entry.id   AF-A0A938QDG1-F1
#
_cell.length_a   1.000
_cell.length_b   1.000
_cell.length_c   1.000
_cell.angle_alpha   90.00
_cell.angle_beta   90.00
_cell.angle_gamma   90.00
#
_symmetry.space_group_name_H-M   'P 1'
#
loop_
_entity.id
_entity.type
_entity.pdbx_description
1 polymer ?
#
loop_
_entity_poly.entity_id
_entity_poly.type
_entity_poly.pdbx_seq_one_letter_code
_entity_poly.pdbx_strand_id
1 'polypeptide(L)'
;MPIFVFFILGHFAFLLYEKIKTAPHINFGERFFAAAWAVIIAFSFYNGGFLLGYEYDGWVNWCLYLFTTLSIPYLFPLTRDSKFDNFLGEFSYPVYLIHPVIIQFEFQHVAVPAALHYVNIIIDVFLLSYLMIRWIDRPINKIRARISGAAWAGSGPLPGASPNQESVFPVKLSRN
;
A
#
# COMPACT_ATOMS: atom_id res chain seq x y z
N MET A 1 5.02 -21.77 5.30
CA MET A 1 5.78 -21.24 6.46
C MET A 1 6.21 -19.76 6.34
N PRO A 2 6.57 -19.17 5.18
CA PRO A 2 7.13 -17.81 5.15
C PRO A 2 6.10 -16.69 5.42
N ILE A 3 4.81 -16.91 5.13
CA ILE A 3 3.73 -15.92 5.33
C ILE A 3 3.67 -15.44 6.79
N PHE A 4 3.87 -16.35 7.74
CA PHE A 4 3.83 -16.03 9.17
C PHE A 4 4.99 -15.11 9.58
N VAL A 5 6.18 -15.29 8.98
CA VAL A 5 7.34 -14.44 9.26
C VAL A 5 7.08 -13.01 8.78
N PHE A 6 6.55 -12.84 7.57
CA PHE A 6 6.17 -11.51 7.07
C PHE A 6 5.08 -10.84 7.90
N PHE A 7 4.12 -11.61 8.41
CA PHE A 7 3.09 -11.10 9.32
C PHE A 7 3.71 -10.57 10.63
N ILE A 8 4.62 -11.32 11.24
CA ILE A 8 5.33 -10.89 12.46
C ILE A 8 6.19 -9.65 12.18
N LEU A 9 6.94 -9.63 11.07
CA LEU A 9 7.74 -8.48 10.69
C LEU A 9 6.88 -7.23 10.50
N GLY A 10 5.73 -7.36 9.83
CA GLY A 10 4.75 -6.28 9.68
C GLY A 10 4.22 -5.77 11.03
N HIS A 11 3.86 -6.68 11.93
CA HIS A 11 3.43 -6.30 13.28
C HIS A 11 4.55 -5.59 14.07
N PHE A 12 5.78 -6.07 13.95
CA PHE A 12 6.95 -5.45 14.58
C PHE A 12 7.21 -4.04 14.03
N ALA A 13 7.11 -3.83 12.72
CA ALA A 13 7.19 -2.50 12.11
C ALA A 13 6.12 -1.55 12.66
N PHE A 14 4.89 -2.04 12.87
CA PHE A 14 3.82 -1.24 13.47
C PHE A 14 4.12 -0.82 14.92
N LEU A 15 4.59 -1.75 15.75
CA LEU A 15 4.99 -1.43 17.12
C LEU A 15 6.15 -0.42 17.17
N LEU A 16 7.12 -0.58 16.26
CA LEU A 16 8.23 0.34 16.11
C LEU A 16 7.73 1.74 15.69
N TYR A 17 6.78 1.80 14.77
CA TYR A 17 6.12 3.05 14.36
C TYR A 17 5.41 3.75 15.54
N GLU A 18 4.60 3.06 16.34
CA GLU A 18 3.94 3.67 17.50
C GLU A 18 4.95 4.25 18.50
N LYS A 19 6.06 3.54 18.72
CA LYS A 19 7.12 4.00 19.62
C LYS A 19 7.89 5.20 19.05
N ILE A 20 8.14 5.24 17.74
CA ILE A 20 8.84 6.36 17.09
C ILE A 20 7.95 7.60 17.00
N LYS A 21 6.64 7.42 16.77
CA LYS A 21 5.67 8.53 16.66
C LYS A 21 5.61 9.39 17.92
N THR A 22 5.93 8.84 19.09
CA THR A 22 5.96 9.58 20.36
C THR A 22 7.30 10.27 20.64
N ALA A 23 8.34 9.98 19.86
CA ALA A 23 9.64 10.62 19.97
C ALA A 23 9.69 11.94 19.17
N PRO A 24 10.41 12.98 19.66
CA PRO A 24 10.55 14.25 18.95
C PRO A 24 11.19 14.06 17.58
N HIS A 25 10.59 14.67 16.54
CA HIS A 25 10.89 14.51 15.11
C HIS A 25 12.40 14.49 14.79
N ILE A 26 12.93 13.30 14.50
CA ILE A 26 14.28 13.12 13.98
C ILE A 26 14.21 13.17 12.45
N ASN A 27 14.33 14.37 11.87
CA ASN A 27 14.43 14.60 10.41
C ASN A 27 15.65 13.88 9.77
N PHE A 28 16.57 13.37 10.59
CA PHE A 28 17.76 12.63 10.14
C PHE A 28 17.44 11.22 9.64
N GLY A 29 16.38 10.57 10.18
CA GLY A 29 16.01 9.21 9.79
C GLY A 29 15.53 9.13 8.34
N GLU A 30 14.68 10.06 7.92
CA GLU A 30 14.01 10.01 6.61
C GLU A 30 14.99 10.03 5.44
N ARG A 31 15.99 10.93 5.46
CA ARG A 31 17.01 11.02 4.40
C ARG A 31 17.90 9.79 4.36
N PHE A 32 18.23 9.24 5.52
CA PHE A 32 19.03 8.02 5.62
C PHE A 32 18.29 6.82 5.01
N PHE A 33 17.01 6.64 5.34
CA PHE A 33 16.19 5.57 4.78
C PHE A 33 15.96 5.74 3.28
N ALA A 34 15.69 6.97 2.80
CA ALA A 34 15.56 7.22 1.36
C ALA A 34 16.86 6.91 0.59
N ALA A 35 18.02 7.33 1.12
CA ALA A 35 19.31 7.02 0.51
C ALA A 35 19.59 5.51 0.50
N ALA A 36 19.26 4.80 1.58
CA ALA A 36 19.43 3.37 1.66
C ALA A 36 18.51 2.61 0.70
N TRP A 37 17.26 3.05 0.49
CA TRP A 37 16.39 2.51 -0.56
C TRP A 37 16.94 2.75 -1.95
N ALA A 38 17.48 3.93 -2.24
CA ALA A 38 18.12 4.21 -3.52
C ALA A 38 19.33 3.28 -3.78
N VAL A 39 20.13 3.01 -2.74
CA VAL A 39 21.26 2.07 -2.82
C VAL A 39 20.77 0.64 -3.04
N ILE A 40 19.74 0.20 -2.32
CA ILE A 40 19.16 -1.14 -2.50
C ILE A 40 18.63 -1.32 -3.92
N ILE A 41 17.86 -0.36 -4.42
CA ILE A 41 17.32 -0.39 -5.78
C ILE A 41 18.47 -0.43 -6.81
N ALA A 42 19.46 0.46 -6.67
CA ALA A 42 20.63 0.48 -7.57
C ALA A 42 21.41 -0.85 -7.54
N PHE A 43 21.60 -1.43 -6.35
CA PHE A 43 22.24 -2.73 -6.18
C PHE A 43 21.41 -3.86 -6.80
N SER A 44 20.08 -3.82 -6.67
CA SER A 44 19.15 -4.78 -7.29
C SER A 44 19.19 -4.74 -8.81
N PHE A 45 19.35 -3.57 -9.42
CA PHE A 45 19.56 -3.43 -10.87
C PHE A 45 20.95 -3.93 -11.31
N TYR A 46 21.99 -3.63 -10.51
CA TYR A 46 23.36 -4.05 -10.82
C TYR A 46 23.53 -5.57 -10.83
N ASN A 47 22.89 -6.29 -9.91
CA ASN A 47 22.99 -7.76 -9.81
C ASN A 47 22.09 -8.52 -10.80
N GLY A 48 21.60 -7.88 -11.87
CA GLY A 48 20.92 -8.58 -12.96
C GLY A 48 19.44 -8.89 -12.72
N GLY A 49 18.80 -8.19 -11.77
CA GLY A 49 17.34 -8.19 -11.64
C GLY A 49 16.82 -9.03 -10.48
N PHE A 50 16.68 -8.38 -9.34
CA PHE A 50 15.89 -8.83 -8.18
C PHE A 50 14.46 -9.31 -8.54
N LEU A 51 13.92 -8.86 -9.69
CA LEU A 51 12.58 -9.22 -10.18
C LEU A 51 12.52 -10.52 -11.01
N LEU A 52 13.65 -11.15 -11.38
CA LEU A 52 13.71 -12.22 -12.40
C LEU A 52 14.17 -13.60 -11.90
N GLY A 53 14.22 -13.85 -10.59
CA GLY A 53 14.22 -15.23 -10.07
C GLY A 53 15.53 -15.75 -9.49
N TYR A 54 16.13 -15.00 -8.57
CA TYR A 54 17.11 -15.57 -7.63
C TYR A 54 16.39 -16.13 -6.40
N GLU A 55 16.83 -17.31 -5.95
CA GLU A 55 16.31 -18.09 -4.82
C GLU A 55 15.68 -17.23 -3.70
N TYR A 56 14.40 -17.44 -3.43
CA TYR A 56 13.62 -16.68 -2.43
C TYR A 56 14.21 -16.71 -1.01
N ASP A 57 15.13 -17.65 -0.72
CA ASP A 57 15.72 -17.89 0.60
C ASP A 57 17.20 -17.46 0.72
N GLY A 58 17.67 -16.59 -0.18
CA GLY A 58 19.01 -16.00 -0.05
C GLY A 58 19.13 -15.04 1.14
N TRP A 59 20.28 -15.02 1.79
CA TRP A 59 20.58 -14.09 2.91
C TRP A 59 20.39 -12.61 2.52
N VAL A 60 20.65 -12.24 1.27
CA VAL A 60 20.44 -10.89 0.73
C VAL A 60 18.96 -10.51 0.78
N ASN A 61 18.06 -11.43 0.45
CA ASN A 61 16.61 -11.19 0.51
C ASN A 61 16.14 -10.99 1.95
N TRP A 62 16.67 -11.77 2.89
CA TRP A 62 16.41 -11.58 4.32
C TRP A 62 16.89 -10.22 4.83
N CYS A 63 18.08 -9.77 4.43
CA CYS A 63 18.57 -8.43 4.73
C CYS A 63 17.62 -7.35 4.17
N LEU A 64 17.13 -7.53 2.94
CA LEU A 64 16.17 -6.62 2.32
C LEU A 64 14.82 -6.61 3.05
N TYR A 65 14.31 -7.76 3.50
CA TYR A 65 13.06 -7.82 4.28
C TYR A 65 13.21 -7.13 5.63
N LEU A 66 14.32 -7.36 6.35
CA LEU A 66 14.61 -6.66 7.59
C LEU A 66 14.76 -5.16 7.37
N PHE A 67 15.48 -4.76 6.33
CA PHE A 67 15.67 -3.35 6.01
C PHE A 67 14.36 -2.66 5.65
N THR A 68 13.52 -3.31 4.84
CA THR A 68 12.17 -2.85 4.49
C THR A 68 11.34 -2.67 5.76
N THR A 69 11.33 -3.68 6.63
CA THR A 69 10.60 -3.67 7.91
C THR A 69 11.01 -2.49 8.78
N LEU A 70 12.32 -2.21 8.89
CA LEU A 70 12.84 -1.08 9.67
C LEU A 70 12.58 0.28 9.00
N SER A 71 12.39 0.31 7.69
CA SER A 71 12.11 1.54 6.93
C SER A 71 10.65 1.98 7.00
N ILE A 72 9.70 1.02 7.11
CA ILE A 72 8.25 1.30 7.11
C ILE A 72 7.85 2.41 8.10
N PRO A 73 8.32 2.42 9.37
CA PRO A 73 7.98 3.48 10.33
C PRO A 73 8.31 4.90 9.86
N TYR A 74 9.35 5.04 9.03
CA TYR A 74 9.84 6.33 8.54
C TYR A 74 9.25 6.70 7.18
N LEU A 75 9.02 5.71 6.32
CA LEU A 75 8.37 5.91 5.03
C LEU A 75 6.90 6.26 5.18
N PHE A 76 6.20 5.65 6.15
CA PHE A 76 4.76 5.80 6.28
C PHE A 76 4.30 7.25 6.51
N PRO A 77 4.89 8.04 7.44
CA PRO A 77 4.58 9.48 7.55
C PRO A 77 4.82 10.27 6.27
N LEU A 78 5.86 9.91 5.51
CA LEU A 78 6.26 10.63 4.30
C LEU A 78 5.30 10.38 3.14
N THR A 79 4.79 9.16 3.00
CA THR A 79 3.94 8.77 1.85
C THR A 79 2.44 8.86 2.13
N ARG A 80 2.02 8.89 3.40
CA ARG A 80 0.59 8.86 3.80
C ARG A 80 -0.27 9.92 3.10
N ASP A 81 0.24 11.14 2.97
CA ASP A 81 -0.52 12.25 2.37
C ASP A 81 -0.32 12.37 0.84
N SER A 82 0.51 11.51 0.24
CA SER A 82 0.74 11.49 -1.20
C SER A 82 -0.47 10.96 -1.94
N LYS A 83 -1.09 11.79 -2.79
CA LYS A 83 -2.19 11.37 -3.66
C LYS A 83 -1.79 10.24 -4.61
N PHE A 84 -0.53 10.22 -5.03
CA PHE A 84 -0.01 9.19 -5.93
C PHE A 84 0.11 7.83 -5.22
N ASP A 85 0.64 7.82 -3.98
CA ASP A 85 0.77 6.60 -3.19
C ASP A 85 -0.60 6.00 -2.86
N ASN A 86 -1.54 6.86 -2.44
CA ASN A 86 -2.92 6.47 -2.20
C ASN A 86 -3.59 5.91 -3.47
N PHE A 87 -3.38 6.54 -4.63
CA PHE A 87 -3.89 6.05 -5.91
C PHE A 87 -3.29 4.68 -6.27
N LEU A 88 -1.98 4.48 -6.10
CA LEU A 88 -1.33 3.19 -6.37
C LEU A 88 -1.83 2.09 -5.41
N GLY A 89 -2.09 2.46 -4.16
CA GLY A 89 -2.72 1.60 -3.16
C GLY A 89 -4.12 1.14 -3.57
N GLU A 90 -4.95 2.03 -4.12
CA GLU A 90 -6.27 1.68 -4.65
C GLU A 90 -6.19 0.66 -5.80
N PHE A 91 -5.14 0.72 -6.64
CA PHE A 91 -4.93 -0.26 -7.72
C PHE A 91 -4.37 -1.59 -7.26
N SER A 92 -3.59 -1.60 -6.17
CA SER A 92 -2.91 -2.80 -5.70
C SER A 92 -3.88 -3.94 -5.41
N TYR A 93 -5.06 -3.63 -4.87
CA TYR A 93 -6.06 -4.64 -4.54
C TYR A 93 -6.75 -5.26 -5.77
N PRO A 94 -7.35 -4.49 -6.70
CA PRO A 94 -7.91 -5.04 -7.93
C PRO A 94 -6.88 -5.80 -8.77
N VAL A 95 -5.67 -5.25 -8.94
CA VAL A 95 -4.57 -5.90 -9.68
C VAL A 95 -4.27 -7.27 -9.07
N TYR A 96 -4.12 -7.34 -7.74
CA TYR A 96 -3.88 -8.59 -7.04
C TYR A 96 -4.98 -9.64 -7.27
N LEU A 97 -6.25 -9.21 -7.29
CA LEU A 97 -7.37 -10.13 -7.48
C LEU A 97 -7.47 -10.67 -8.90
N ILE A 98 -7.28 -9.83 -9.91
CA ILE A 98 -7.60 -10.19 -11.31
C ILE A 98 -6.42 -10.71 -12.09
N HIS A 99 -5.17 -10.38 -11.71
CA HIS A 99 -4.01 -10.77 -12.50
C HIS A 99 -3.89 -12.29 -12.72
N PRO A 100 -4.20 -13.21 -11.77
CA PRO A 100 -4.08 -14.64 -12.04
C PRO A 100 -5.08 -15.10 -13.10
N VAL A 101 -6.30 -14.54 -13.08
CA VAL A 101 -7.37 -14.86 -14.03
C VAL A 101 -7.01 -14.35 -15.42
N ILE A 102 -6.52 -13.12 -15.54
CA ILE A 102 -6.11 -12.54 -16.83
C ILE A 102 -4.92 -13.31 -17.40
N ILE A 103 -3.91 -13.60 -16.58
CA ILE A 103 -2.74 -14.39 -17.00
C ILE A 103 -3.20 -15.75 -17.54
N GLN A 104 -4.05 -16.46 -16.79
CA GLN A 104 -4.56 -17.76 -17.21
C GLN A 104 -5.40 -17.65 -18.51
N PHE A 105 -6.25 -16.63 -18.62
CA PHE A 105 -7.07 -16.39 -19.79
C PHE A 105 -6.24 -16.13 -21.04
N GLU A 106 -5.27 -15.22 -20.96
CA GLU A 106 -4.34 -14.85 -22.05
C GLU A 106 -3.59 -16.09 -22.55
N PHE A 107 -3.00 -16.88 -21.65
CA PHE A 107 -2.26 -18.08 -22.06
C PHE A 107 -3.12 -19.18 -22.68
N GLN A 108 -4.42 -19.24 -22.36
CA GLN A 108 -5.31 -20.29 -22.85
C GLN A 108 -6.09 -19.92 -24.11
N HIS A 109 -6.38 -18.63 -24.31
CA HIS A 109 -7.35 -18.19 -25.32
C HIS A 109 -6.80 -17.19 -26.34
N VAL A 110 -5.63 -16.60 -26.10
CA VAL A 110 -5.05 -15.59 -26.98
C VAL A 110 -3.83 -16.18 -27.67
N ALA A 111 -3.87 -16.24 -29.01
CA ALA A 111 -2.75 -16.74 -29.80
C ALA A 111 -1.90 -15.56 -30.30
N VAL A 112 -0.99 -15.07 -29.45
CA VAL A 112 -0.02 -14.02 -29.82
C VAL A 112 1.41 -14.47 -29.56
N PRO A 113 2.43 -13.86 -30.21
CA PRO A 113 3.83 -14.12 -29.88
C PRO A 113 4.12 -13.87 -28.38
N ALA A 114 5.01 -14.67 -27.80
CA ALA A 114 5.35 -14.61 -26.37
C ALA A 114 5.74 -13.20 -25.87
N ALA A 115 6.43 -12.42 -26.70
CA ALA A 115 6.80 -11.04 -26.35
C ALA A 115 5.58 -10.11 -26.21
N LEU A 116 4.52 -10.33 -27.00
CA LEU A 116 3.30 -9.53 -26.94
C LEU A 116 2.36 -9.98 -25.82
N HIS A 117 2.43 -11.25 -25.40
CA HIS A 117 1.65 -11.75 -24.26
C HIS A 117 1.89 -10.93 -22.99
N TYR A 118 3.14 -10.64 -22.63
CA TYR A 118 3.43 -9.87 -21.42
C TYR A 118 2.88 -8.44 -21.49
N VAL A 119 2.98 -7.81 -22.66
CA VAL A 119 2.45 -6.46 -22.87
C VAL A 119 0.92 -6.46 -22.76
N ASN A 120 0.24 -7.43 -23.39
CA ASN A 120 -1.20 -7.59 -23.30
C ASN A 120 -1.65 -7.81 -21.85
N ILE A 121 -1.04 -8.76 -21.14
CA ILE A 121 -1.34 -9.04 -19.73
C ILE A 121 -1.25 -7.76 -18.90
N ILE A 122 -0.18 -6.98 -19.04
CA ILE A 122 -0.02 -5.73 -18.30
C ILE A 122 -1.16 -4.76 -18.63
N ILE A 123 -1.43 -4.54 -19.92
CA ILE A 123 -2.48 -3.63 -20.38
C ILE A 123 -3.84 -4.07 -19.83
N ASP A 124 -4.20 -5.34 -19.97
CA ASP A 124 -5.51 -5.88 -19.57
C ASP A 124 -5.69 -5.86 -18.06
N VAL A 125 -4.64 -6.19 -17.29
CA VAL A 125 -4.66 -6.09 -15.83
C VAL A 125 -4.90 -4.66 -15.38
N PHE A 126 -4.17 -3.69 -15.92
CA PHE A 126 -4.37 -2.28 -15.52
C PHE A 126 -5.71 -1.74 -15.99
N LEU A 127 -6.14 -2.09 -17.21
CA LEU A 127 -7.43 -1.67 -17.76
C LEU A 127 -8.59 -2.22 -16.94
N LEU A 128 -8.61 -3.54 -16.68
CA LEU A 128 -9.68 -4.16 -15.93
C LEU A 128 -9.68 -3.73 -14.46
N SER A 129 -8.50 -3.54 -13.86
CA SER A 129 -8.37 -2.97 -12.50
C SER A 129 -8.99 -1.57 -12.42
N TYR A 130 -8.72 -0.72 -13.41
CA TYR A 130 -9.33 0.60 -13.49
C TYR A 130 -10.86 0.53 -13.60
N LEU A 131 -11.38 -0.37 -14.44
CA LEU A 131 -12.83 -0.59 -14.59
C LEU A 131 -13.46 -1.08 -13.27
N MET A 132 -12.81 -2.00 -12.56
CA MET A 132 -13.27 -2.47 -11.24
C MET A 132 -13.34 -1.34 -10.23
N ILE A 133 -12.30 -0.50 -10.12
CA ILE A 133 -12.32 0.64 -9.19
C ILE A 133 -13.49 1.57 -9.55
N ARG A 134 -13.66 1.84 -10.84
CA ARG A 134 -14.63 2.82 -11.34
C ARG A 134 -16.08 2.36 -11.23
N TRP A 135 -16.36 1.08 -11.44
CA TRP A 135 -17.70 0.51 -11.56
C TRP A 135 -18.10 -0.45 -10.43
N ILE A 136 -17.16 -0.91 -9.62
CA ILE A 136 -17.43 -1.83 -8.51
C ILE A 136 -17.09 -1.13 -7.19
N ASP A 137 -15.82 -0.77 -6.96
CA ASP A 137 -15.40 -0.25 -5.65
C ASP A 137 -16.07 1.08 -5.29
N ARG A 138 -16.06 2.06 -6.21
CA ARG A 138 -16.68 3.37 -5.96
C ARG A 138 -18.19 3.29 -5.67
N PRO A 139 -19.02 2.57 -6.46
CA PRO A 139 -20.44 2.45 -6.14
C PRO A 139 -20.69 1.65 -4.87
N ILE A 140 -19.95 0.55 -4.62
CA ILE A 140 -20.09 -0.21 -3.38
C ILE A 140 -19.75 0.67 -2.17
N ASN A 141 -18.67 1.43 -2.23
CA ASN A 141 -18.30 2.37 -1.17
C ASN A 141 -19.36 3.45 -0.95
N LYS A 142 -20.01 3.94 -2.00
CA LYS A 142 -21.16 4.86 -1.86
C LYS A 142 -22.35 4.22 -1.18
N ILE A 143 -22.69 2.98 -1.52
CA ILE A 143 -23.78 2.23 -0.89
C ILE A 143 -23.44 1.95 0.58
N ARG A 144 -22.22 1.47 0.84
CA ARG A 144 -21.71 1.25 2.20
C ARG A 144 -21.76 2.53 3.01
N ALA A 145 -21.29 3.66 2.49
CA ALA A 145 -21.35 4.95 3.19
C ALA A 145 -22.79 5.40 3.48
N ARG A 146 -23.79 5.01 2.67
CA ARG A 146 -25.21 5.28 2.95
C ARG A 146 -25.78 4.37 4.04
N ILE A 147 -25.43 3.09 4.02
CA ILE A 147 -25.88 2.11 5.03
C ILE A 147 -25.20 2.39 6.37
N SER A 148 -23.88 2.58 6.34
CA SER A 148 -23.08 3.04 7.47
C SER A 148 -23.46 4.46 7.86
N GLY A 149 -23.92 5.34 6.96
CA GLY A 149 -24.44 6.67 7.33
C GLY A 149 -25.60 6.64 8.34
N ALA A 150 -26.34 5.53 8.45
CA ALA A 150 -27.37 5.31 9.47
C ALA A 150 -26.83 4.67 10.78
N ALA A 151 -25.60 4.16 10.80
CA ALA A 151 -25.00 3.42 11.93
C ALA A 151 -23.57 3.85 12.31
N TRP A 152 -22.97 4.79 11.59
CA TRP A 152 -21.55 5.20 11.61
C TRP A 152 -21.43 6.72 11.80
N ALA A 153 -22.47 7.33 12.39
CA ALA A 153 -22.36 8.60 13.10
C ALA A 153 -21.71 8.41 14.50
N GLY A 154 -21.24 7.19 14.82
CA GLY A 154 -20.80 6.79 16.16
C GLY A 154 -19.52 5.96 16.22
N SER A 155 -18.60 6.06 15.25
CA SER A 155 -17.28 5.42 15.39
C SER A 155 -16.15 6.28 14.86
N GLY A 156 -15.87 7.36 15.60
CA GLY A 156 -14.54 7.92 15.83
C GLY A 156 -13.69 8.38 14.63
N PRO A 157 -12.62 9.13 14.90
CA PRO A 157 -11.65 9.49 13.87
C PRO A 157 -11.00 8.22 13.31
N LEU A 158 -10.72 8.19 12.00
CA LEU A 158 -9.88 7.17 11.37
C LEU A 158 -8.62 6.93 12.24
N PRO A 159 -8.16 5.68 12.45
CA PRO A 159 -6.91 5.41 13.16
C PRO A 159 -5.78 6.22 12.51
N GLY A 160 -5.36 7.30 13.18
CA GLY A 160 -4.37 8.25 12.68
C GLY A 160 -4.85 9.67 12.39
N ALA A 161 -6.12 10.02 12.58
CA ALA A 161 -6.52 11.43 12.72
C ALA A 161 -6.14 11.91 14.12
N SER A 162 -5.22 12.88 14.18
CA SER A 162 -4.79 13.52 15.42
C SER A 162 -6.00 14.12 16.16
N PRO A 163 -6.13 13.96 17.50
CA PRO A 163 -7.24 14.50 18.29
C PRO A 163 -7.42 16.02 18.25
N ASN A 164 -6.50 16.79 17.64
CA ASN A 164 -6.47 18.24 17.74
C ASN A 164 -7.35 18.99 16.71
N GLN A 165 -8.38 18.36 16.15
CA GLN A 165 -9.39 19.05 15.32
C GLN A 165 -10.74 19.26 16.02
N GLU A 166 -10.78 19.11 17.35
CA GLU A 166 -11.89 19.64 18.18
C GLU A 166 -11.70 21.14 18.47
N SER A 167 -12.07 21.98 17.50
CA SER A 167 -12.59 23.35 17.69
C SER A 167 -12.92 23.84 16.28
N VAL A 168 -14.16 24.09 15.90
CA VAL A 168 -15.02 25.19 16.36
C VAL A 168 -16.41 24.91 15.77
N PHE A 169 -17.36 24.48 16.59
CA PHE A 169 -18.78 24.68 16.29
C PHE A 169 -19.40 25.37 17.50
N PRO A 170 -19.72 26.67 17.43
CA PRO A 170 -20.37 27.35 18.54
C PRO A 170 -21.82 26.86 18.63
N VAL A 171 -22.12 26.17 19.72
CA VAL A 171 -23.49 25.89 20.15
C VAL A 171 -24.18 27.23 20.40
N LYS A 172 -25.06 27.65 19.49
CA LYS A 172 -26.02 28.73 19.77
C LYS A 172 -27.08 28.19 20.74
N LEU A 173 -26.83 28.37 22.03
CA LEU A 173 -27.90 28.42 23.03
C LEU A 173 -28.62 29.76 22.89
N SER A 174 -29.83 29.73 22.36
CA SER A 174 -30.80 30.81 22.53
C SER A 174 -32.02 30.23 23.23
N ARG A 175 -32.02 30.43 24.55
CA ARG A 175 -33.24 30.52 25.38
C ARG A 175 -33.82 31.91 25.17
N ASN A 176 -35.06 31.99 24.73
CA ASN A 176 -36.19 32.66 25.40
C ASN A 176 -37.40 32.66 24.46
#